data_AF-A0A7S0VGN3-F1
#
_entry.id   AF-A0A7S0VGN3-F1
#
_cell.length_a   1.000
_cell.length_b   1.000
_cell.length_c   1.000
_cell.angle_alpha   90.00
_cell.angle_beta   90.00
_cell.angle_gamma   90.00
#
_symmetry.space_group_name_H-M   'P 1'
#
loop_
_entity.id
_entity.type
_entity.pdbx_description
1 polymer ?
#
loop_
_entity_poly.entity_id
_entity_poly.type
_entity_poly.pdbx_seq_one_letter_code
_entity_poly.pdbx_strand_id
1 'polypeptide(L)'
;MAAAAMAGKQAKKRHDAQLKIKENEMYLTTLMKDFDKSADGRLDKSELGDLLQQVNKGVRPTDEEITWVFNVADNSNGPDAKDDTISIQELKVAITSWKTYMDNKPAIDSVFEKYDHDKTGKLEFHDLKNMLKDLNDGNEPQDSEVWEVMRKAIGKGGDKGGTFDQGETSAEGVGRMEVLYAITVWYAQEDQKQSEVTISSSCCSVS
;
A
#
# COMPACT_ATOMS: atom_id res chain seq x y z
N MET A 1 44.21 6.36 11.73
CA MET A 1 43.16 6.74 12.71
C MET A 1 41.73 6.72 12.15
N ALA A 2 41.48 7.09 10.89
CA ALA A 2 40.13 7.09 10.31
C ALA A 2 39.44 5.71 10.25
N ALA A 3 40.16 4.63 9.94
CA ALA A 3 39.60 3.27 9.84
C ALA A 3 39.07 2.73 11.19
N ALA A 4 39.77 2.97 12.30
CA ALA A 4 39.34 2.57 13.64
C ALA A 4 38.10 3.34 14.11
N ALA A 5 38.03 4.65 13.80
CA ALA A 5 36.85 5.47 14.08
C ALA A 5 35.62 5.03 13.26
N MET A 6 35.81 4.63 12.00
CA MET A 6 34.73 4.07 11.17
C MET A 6 34.29 2.68 11.64
N ALA A 7 35.21 1.81 12.06
CA ALA A 7 34.90 0.50 12.63
C ALA A 7 34.08 0.62 13.93
N GLY A 8 34.42 1.56 14.82
CA GLY A 8 33.65 1.86 16.03
C GLY A 8 32.25 2.40 15.75
N LYS A 9 32.10 3.31 14.77
CA LYS A 9 30.79 3.82 14.33
C LYS A 9 29.91 2.73 13.72
N GLN A 10 30.48 1.85 12.89
CA GLN A 10 29.74 0.72 12.31
C GLN A 10 29.34 -0.32 13.37
N ALA A 11 30.20 -0.60 14.35
CA ALA A 11 29.88 -1.50 15.45
C ALA A 11 28.72 -0.98 16.30
N LYS A 12 28.72 0.30 16.65
CA LYS A 12 27.60 0.95 17.36
C LYS A 12 26.31 0.89 16.56
N LYS A 13 26.35 1.23 15.26
CA LYS A 13 25.17 1.16 14.39
C LYS A 13 24.57 -0.25 14.33
N ARG A 14 25.39 -1.29 14.28
CA ARG A 14 24.93 -2.70 14.30
C ARG A 14 24.28 -3.07 15.63
N HIS A 15 24.89 -2.67 16.75
CA HIS A 15 24.32 -2.90 18.07
C HIS A 15 22.97 -2.20 18.26
N ASP A 16 22.88 -0.92 17.90
CA ASP A 16 21.64 -0.15 18.01
C ASP A 16 20.53 -0.74 17.12
N ALA A 17 20.88 -1.23 15.92
CA ALA A 17 19.94 -1.94 15.05
C ALA A 17 19.45 -3.26 15.67
N GLN A 18 20.33 -4.03 16.32
CA GLN A 18 19.95 -5.28 17.01
C GLN A 18 19.02 -5.03 18.20
N LEU A 19 19.29 -3.98 19.00
CA LEU A 19 18.39 -3.58 20.08
C LEU A 19 17.00 -3.24 19.54
N LYS A 20 16.93 -2.45 18.47
CA LYS A 20 15.66 -2.06 17.86
C LYS A 20 14.88 -3.25 17.29
N ILE A 21 15.58 -4.23 16.70
CA ILE A 21 14.94 -5.48 16.23
C ILE A 21 14.34 -6.23 17.41
N LYS A 22 15.10 -6.43 18.50
CA LYS A 22 14.64 -7.16 19.68
C LYS A 22 13.47 -6.45 20.37
N GLU A 23 13.52 -5.13 20.51
CA GLU A 23 12.41 -4.33 21.03
C GLU A 23 11.15 -4.49 20.19
N ASN A 24 11.30 -4.48 18.86
CA ASN A 24 10.18 -4.69 17.94
C ASN A 24 9.60 -6.11 18.05
N GLU A 25 10.44 -7.14 18.16
CA GLU A 25 9.98 -8.52 18.36
C GLU A 25 9.23 -8.70 19.69
N MET A 26 9.74 -8.10 20.78
CA MET A 26 9.07 -8.12 22.07
C MET A 26 7.72 -7.41 22.02
N TYR A 27 7.66 -6.26 21.34
CA TYR A 27 6.42 -5.52 21.13
C TYR A 27 5.37 -6.35 20.37
N LEU A 28 5.76 -6.97 19.25
CA LEU A 28 4.86 -7.83 18.47
C LEU A 28 4.39 -9.05 19.25
N THR A 29 5.29 -9.68 20.01
CA THR A 29 4.95 -10.83 20.86
C THR A 29 3.94 -10.45 21.95
N THR A 30 4.10 -9.25 22.54
CA THR A 30 3.18 -8.74 23.55
C THR A 30 1.80 -8.50 22.94
N LEU A 31 1.74 -7.81 21.79
CA LEU A 31 0.48 -7.59 21.09
C LEU A 31 -0.21 -8.90 20.69
N MET A 32 0.55 -9.87 20.16
CA MET A 32 -0.02 -11.17 19.80
C MET A 32 -0.70 -11.80 21.01
N LYS A 33 0.00 -11.87 22.14
CA LYS A 33 -0.53 -12.44 23.38
C LYS A 33 -1.75 -11.71 23.93
N ASP A 34 -1.79 -10.39 23.79
CA ASP A 34 -2.88 -9.57 24.35
C ASP A 34 -4.18 -9.69 23.54
N PHE A 35 -4.10 -10.05 22.25
CA PHE A 35 -5.24 -10.07 21.32
C PHE A 35 -5.62 -11.45 20.78
N ASP A 36 -4.71 -12.44 20.85
CA ASP A 36 -5.01 -13.85 20.59
C ASP A 36 -5.84 -14.42 21.75
N LYS A 37 -7.16 -14.19 21.68
CA LYS A 37 -8.14 -14.65 22.67
C LYS A 37 -8.38 -16.14 22.54
N SER A 38 -8.23 -16.67 21.33
CA SER A 38 -8.37 -18.08 21.03
C SER A 38 -7.22 -18.92 21.61
N ALA A 39 -6.06 -18.29 21.86
CA ALA A 39 -4.80 -18.87 22.31
C ALA A 39 -4.21 -19.91 21.34
N ASP A 40 -4.44 -19.73 20.03
CA ASP A 40 -3.93 -20.61 18.97
C ASP A 40 -2.59 -20.13 18.37
N GLY A 41 -2.09 -18.98 18.83
CA GLY A 41 -0.84 -18.35 18.39
C GLY A 41 -1.00 -17.49 17.12
N ARG A 42 -2.22 -17.25 16.67
CA ARG A 42 -2.58 -16.51 15.47
C ARG A 42 -3.70 -15.52 15.77
N LEU A 43 -3.99 -14.62 14.82
CA LEU A 43 -5.13 -13.70 14.93
C LEU A 43 -6.10 -13.93 13.79
N ASP A 44 -7.37 -14.08 14.13
CA ASP A 44 -8.46 -13.99 13.17
C ASP A 44 -8.77 -12.52 12.80
N LYS A 45 -9.72 -12.30 11.88
CA LYS A 45 -10.13 -10.94 11.47
C LYS A 45 -10.70 -10.10 12.62
N SER A 46 -11.41 -10.71 13.55
CA SER A 46 -12.01 -10.00 14.69
C SER A 46 -10.93 -9.55 15.67
N GLU A 47 -10.00 -10.44 16.00
CA GLU A 47 -8.86 -10.18 16.89
C GLU A 47 -7.92 -9.14 16.26
N LEU A 48 -7.66 -9.25 14.95
CA LEU A 48 -6.93 -8.24 14.20
C LEU A 48 -7.64 -6.88 14.27
N GLY A 49 -8.96 -6.82 14.09
CA GLY A 49 -9.73 -5.57 14.18
C GLY A 49 -9.58 -4.85 15.52
N ASP A 50 -9.68 -5.61 16.62
CA ASP A 50 -9.48 -5.08 17.98
C ASP A 50 -8.04 -4.56 18.18
N LEU A 51 -7.05 -5.28 17.66
CA LEU A 51 -5.64 -4.86 17.71
C LEU A 51 -5.41 -3.58 16.92
N LEU A 52 -5.93 -3.50 15.69
CA LEU A 52 -5.79 -2.34 14.80
C LEU A 52 -6.46 -1.08 15.40
N GLN A 53 -7.56 -1.26 16.12
CA GLN A 53 -8.19 -0.19 16.90
C GLN A 53 -7.26 0.31 18.00
N GLN A 54 -6.65 -0.59 18.77
CA GLN A 54 -5.78 -0.20 19.89
C GLN A 54 -4.53 0.54 19.41
N VAL A 55 -3.87 0.05 18.35
CA VAL A 55 -2.66 0.70 17.80
C VAL A 55 -2.97 2.07 17.18
N ASN A 56 -4.23 2.34 16.86
CA ASN A 56 -4.70 3.60 16.28
C ASN A 56 -5.51 4.46 17.27
N LYS A 57 -5.08 4.49 18.54
CA LYS A 57 -5.65 5.36 19.60
C LYS A 57 -7.16 5.18 19.81
N GLY A 58 -7.70 3.99 19.51
CA GLY A 58 -9.09 3.65 19.76
C GLY A 58 -10.05 3.89 18.59
N VAL A 59 -9.59 4.37 17.43
CA VAL A 59 -10.44 4.47 16.23
C VAL A 59 -10.60 3.09 15.62
N ARG A 60 -11.83 2.56 15.63
CA ARG A 60 -12.14 1.24 15.09
C ARG A 60 -12.07 1.26 13.56
N PRO A 61 -11.27 0.40 12.92
CA PRO A 61 -11.28 0.27 11.47
C PRO A 61 -12.61 -0.32 10.98
N THR A 62 -12.99 -0.03 9.73
CA THR A 62 -14.14 -0.67 9.08
C THR A 62 -13.83 -2.12 8.71
N ASP A 63 -14.86 -2.93 8.46
CA ASP A 63 -14.67 -4.33 8.05
C ASP A 63 -13.90 -4.48 6.73
N GLU A 64 -14.04 -3.49 5.84
CA GLU A 64 -13.29 -3.37 4.59
C GLU A 64 -11.81 -3.07 4.86
N GLU A 65 -11.51 -2.12 5.75
CA GLU A 65 -10.14 -1.79 6.16
C GLU A 65 -9.47 -2.99 6.86
N ILE A 66 -10.20 -3.70 7.73
CA ILE A 66 -9.71 -4.92 8.37
C ILE A 66 -9.41 -5.98 7.32
N THR A 67 -10.34 -6.24 6.41
CA THR A 67 -10.17 -7.23 5.34
C THR A 67 -9.00 -6.88 4.44
N TRP A 68 -8.80 -5.60 4.14
CA TRP A 68 -7.63 -5.14 3.39
C TRP A 68 -6.32 -5.44 4.13
N VAL A 69 -6.18 -4.99 5.38
CA VAL A 69 -4.95 -5.22 6.17
C VAL A 69 -4.68 -6.71 6.29
N PHE A 70 -5.73 -7.49 6.52
CA PHE A 70 -5.70 -8.93 6.58
C PHE A 70 -5.13 -9.53 5.29
N ASN A 71 -5.71 -9.20 4.13
CA ASN A 71 -5.30 -9.76 2.84
C ASN A 71 -3.89 -9.32 2.42
N VAL A 72 -3.43 -8.14 2.86
CA VAL A 72 -2.05 -7.67 2.61
C VAL A 72 -1.05 -8.44 3.46
N ALA A 73 -1.40 -8.71 4.72
CA ALA A 73 -0.54 -9.40 5.67
C ALA A 73 -0.50 -10.91 5.41
N ASP A 74 -1.65 -11.54 5.24
CA ASP A 74 -1.84 -12.95 4.87
C ASP A 74 -1.59 -13.16 3.36
N ASN A 75 -0.44 -12.69 2.88
CA ASN A 75 -0.01 -12.84 1.48
C ASN A 75 1.40 -13.41 1.39
N SER A 76 1.87 -14.06 2.46
CA SER A 76 3.20 -14.61 2.50
C SER A 76 3.26 -15.93 1.70
N ASN A 77 4.28 -16.07 0.85
CA ASN A 77 4.64 -17.35 0.20
C ASN A 77 5.46 -18.24 1.17
N GLY A 78 5.24 -18.09 2.47
CA GLY A 78 5.96 -18.78 3.53
C GLY A 78 5.39 -20.18 3.80
N PRO A 79 5.93 -20.90 4.81
CA PRO A 79 5.35 -22.17 5.26
C PRO A 79 3.92 -22.00 5.81
N ASP A 80 3.56 -20.79 6.23
CA ASP A 80 2.22 -20.33 6.61
C ASP A 80 1.55 -19.66 5.39
N ALA A 81 1.37 -20.42 4.31
CA ALA A 81 0.68 -19.91 3.13
C ALA A 81 -0.79 -19.66 3.46
N LYS A 82 -1.35 -18.50 3.02
CA LYS A 82 -2.78 -18.13 3.04
C LYS A 82 -3.67 -19.09 3.83
N ASP A 83 -3.61 -18.98 5.15
CA ASP A 83 -4.31 -19.87 6.08
C ASP A 83 -5.50 -19.21 6.74
N ASP A 84 -5.90 -18.03 6.24
CA ASP A 84 -6.99 -17.21 6.78
C ASP A 84 -6.80 -16.90 8.27
N THR A 85 -5.53 -16.75 8.70
CA THR A 85 -5.13 -16.20 10.00
C THR A 85 -3.89 -15.31 9.88
N ILE A 86 -3.55 -14.56 10.94
CA ILE A 86 -2.34 -13.73 10.98
C ILE A 86 -1.34 -14.30 11.98
N SER A 87 -0.20 -14.78 11.47
CA SER A 87 0.94 -15.17 12.30
C SER A 87 1.70 -13.98 12.89
N ILE A 88 2.63 -14.21 13.82
CA ILE A 88 3.48 -13.15 14.38
C ILE A 88 4.36 -12.45 13.32
N GLN A 89 4.73 -13.17 12.25
CA GLN A 89 5.53 -12.61 11.15
C GLN A 89 4.67 -11.69 10.29
N GLU A 90 3.42 -12.08 10.04
CA GLU A 90 2.45 -11.32 9.25
C GLU A 90 1.89 -10.14 10.02
N LEU A 91 1.79 -10.24 11.36
CA LEU A 91 1.36 -9.15 12.23
C LEU A 91 2.22 -7.89 12.05
N LYS A 92 3.52 -8.06 11.81
CA LYS A 92 4.40 -6.92 11.49
C LYS A 92 3.97 -6.22 10.21
N VAL A 93 3.64 -6.99 9.17
CA VAL A 93 3.15 -6.47 7.88
C VAL A 93 1.81 -5.78 8.10
N ALA A 94 0.87 -6.41 8.81
CA ALA A 94 -0.44 -5.85 9.13
C ALA A 94 -0.35 -4.47 9.81
N ILE A 95 0.42 -4.36 10.90
CA ILE A 95 0.59 -3.11 11.65
C ILE A 95 1.27 -2.04 10.78
N THR A 96 2.26 -2.42 9.98
CA THR A 96 2.98 -1.47 9.12
C THR A 96 2.08 -0.93 8.01
N SER A 97 1.32 -1.81 7.35
CA SER A 97 0.34 -1.44 6.32
C SER A 97 -0.73 -0.53 6.89
N TRP A 98 -1.29 -0.87 8.05
CA TRP A 98 -2.31 -0.05 8.71
C TRP A 98 -1.81 1.35 9.08
N LYS A 99 -0.62 1.44 9.69
CA LYS A 99 -0.01 2.75 10.01
C LYS A 99 0.22 3.59 8.76
N THR A 100 0.76 2.97 7.71
CA THR A 100 1.00 3.65 6.43
C THR A 100 -0.31 4.17 5.83
N TYR A 101 -1.38 3.37 5.87
CA TYR A 101 -2.70 3.82 5.43
C TYR A 101 -3.19 5.01 6.26
N MET A 102 -3.14 4.91 7.58
CA MET A 102 -3.61 5.98 8.49
C MET A 102 -2.83 7.29 8.31
N ASP A 103 -1.52 7.22 8.10
CA ASP A 103 -0.68 8.40 7.84
C ASP A 103 -1.08 9.11 6.53
N ASN A 104 -1.54 8.36 5.53
CA ASN A 104 -1.98 8.88 4.24
C ASN A 104 -3.50 9.13 4.17
N LYS A 105 -4.27 8.66 5.16
CA LYS A 105 -5.74 8.72 5.15
C LYS A 105 -6.28 10.12 4.91
N PRO A 106 -5.75 11.21 5.49
CA PRO A 106 -6.22 12.56 5.20
C PRO A 106 -6.05 12.96 3.73
N ALA A 107 -4.95 12.55 3.08
CA ALA A 107 -4.73 12.82 1.67
C ALA A 107 -5.68 11.99 0.80
N ILE A 108 -5.90 10.71 1.14
CA ILE A 108 -6.87 9.84 0.46
C ILE A 108 -8.29 10.41 0.63
N ASP A 109 -8.68 10.84 1.83
CA ASP A 109 -9.96 11.51 2.12
C ASP A 109 -10.15 12.73 1.20
N SER A 110 -9.13 13.59 1.08
CA SER A 110 -9.18 14.76 0.19
C SER A 110 -9.30 14.42 -1.29
N VAL A 111 -8.69 13.33 -1.75
CA VAL A 111 -8.80 12.88 -3.16
C VAL A 111 -10.22 12.42 -3.45
N PHE A 112 -10.79 11.56 -2.61
CA PHE A 112 -12.14 11.05 -2.81
C PHE A 112 -13.19 12.14 -2.65
N GLU A 113 -13.05 13.06 -1.69
CA GLU A 113 -13.96 14.21 -1.58
C GLU A 113 -13.98 15.07 -2.85
N LYS A 114 -12.83 15.17 -3.54
CA LYS A 114 -12.69 15.98 -4.75
C LYS A 114 -13.20 15.28 -6.01
N TYR A 115 -13.00 13.98 -6.16
CA TYR A 115 -13.25 13.28 -7.42
C TYR A 115 -14.37 12.23 -7.35
N ASP A 116 -14.65 11.61 -6.21
CA ASP A 116 -15.74 10.63 -6.04
C ASP A 116 -17.09 11.35 -5.85
N HIS A 117 -17.61 11.92 -6.95
CA HIS A 117 -18.78 12.81 -6.92
C HIS A 117 -20.07 12.07 -6.56
N ASP A 118 -20.22 10.83 -7.01
CA ASP A 118 -21.38 9.98 -6.72
C ASP A 118 -21.25 9.24 -5.38
N LYS A 119 -20.11 9.38 -4.70
CA LYS A 119 -19.82 8.84 -3.37
C LYS A 119 -19.95 7.33 -3.33
N THR A 120 -19.50 6.68 -4.39
CA THR A 120 -19.47 5.21 -4.48
C THR A 120 -18.40 4.62 -3.55
N GLY A 121 -17.44 5.44 -3.11
CA GLY A 121 -16.25 4.98 -2.40
C GLY A 121 -15.16 4.46 -3.34
N LYS A 122 -15.37 4.57 -4.66
CA LYS A 122 -14.46 4.16 -5.73
C LYS A 122 -14.31 5.30 -6.74
N LEU A 123 -13.13 5.43 -7.35
CA LEU A 123 -12.93 6.36 -8.46
C LEU A 123 -13.17 5.60 -9.77
N GLU A 124 -14.34 5.82 -10.35
CA GLU A 124 -14.67 5.32 -11.68
C GLU A 124 -13.78 5.95 -12.75
N PHE A 125 -13.79 5.40 -13.96
CA PHE A 125 -12.88 5.82 -15.04
C PHE A 125 -12.83 7.34 -15.23
N HIS A 126 -13.98 8.02 -15.23
CA HIS A 126 -14.06 9.47 -15.43
C HIS A 126 -13.47 10.24 -14.25
N ASP A 127 -13.69 9.79 -13.02
CA ASP A 127 -13.16 10.42 -11.82
C ASP A 127 -11.64 10.25 -11.73
N LEU A 128 -11.14 9.05 -12.05
CA LEU A 128 -9.71 8.78 -12.14
C LEU A 128 -9.07 9.63 -13.25
N LYS A 129 -9.70 9.73 -14.43
CA LYS A 129 -9.20 10.57 -15.53
C LYS A 129 -9.09 12.04 -15.13
N ASN A 130 -10.09 12.57 -14.43
CA ASN A 130 -10.07 13.93 -13.92
C ASN A 130 -8.95 14.13 -12.87
N MET A 131 -8.76 13.17 -11.98
CA MET A 131 -7.65 13.20 -11.03
C MET A 131 -6.30 13.22 -11.73
N LEU A 132 -6.08 12.34 -12.71
CA LEU A 132 -4.82 12.26 -13.45
C LEU A 132 -4.55 13.52 -14.27
N LYS A 133 -5.60 14.13 -14.85
CA LYS A 133 -5.50 15.43 -15.51
C LYS A 133 -4.99 16.52 -14.58
N ASP A 134 -5.52 16.59 -13.36
CA ASP A 134 -5.08 17.57 -12.37
C ASP A 134 -3.64 17.32 -11.89
N LEU A 135 -3.22 16.05 -11.81
CA LEU A 135 -1.82 15.68 -11.55
C LEU A 135 -0.88 15.98 -12.72
N ASN A 136 -1.43 16.20 -13.92
CA ASN A 136 -0.71 16.47 -15.16
C ASN A 136 -0.82 17.95 -15.59
N ASP A 137 -0.88 18.87 -14.63
CA ASP A 137 -1.01 20.32 -14.85
C ASP A 137 -2.17 20.71 -15.78
N GLY A 138 -3.26 19.93 -15.75
CA GLY A 138 -4.45 20.14 -16.57
C GLY A 138 -4.39 19.51 -17.97
N ASN A 139 -3.28 18.86 -18.32
CA ASN A 139 -3.15 18.14 -19.60
C ASN A 139 -3.93 16.82 -19.53
N GLU A 140 -4.87 16.65 -20.46
CA GLU A 140 -5.77 15.50 -20.45
C GLU A 140 -5.02 14.21 -20.84
N PRO A 141 -5.01 13.19 -19.96
CA PRO A 141 -4.39 11.91 -20.26
C PRO A 141 -5.21 11.12 -21.28
N GLN A 142 -4.54 10.26 -22.06
CA GLN A 142 -5.21 9.39 -23.01
C GLN A 142 -5.99 8.30 -22.28
N ASP A 143 -7.15 7.92 -22.82
CA ASP A 143 -8.01 6.90 -22.19
C ASP A 143 -7.26 5.58 -21.94
N SER A 144 -6.38 5.18 -22.85
CA SER A 144 -5.56 3.98 -22.71
C SER A 144 -4.62 4.03 -21.51
N GLU A 145 -4.10 5.21 -21.19
CA GLU A 145 -3.18 5.43 -20.05
C GLU A 145 -3.95 5.35 -18.75
N VAL A 146 -5.12 6.00 -18.69
CA VAL A 146 -6.05 5.91 -17.56
C VAL A 146 -6.43 4.45 -17.30
N TRP A 147 -6.79 3.69 -18.35
CA TRP A 147 -7.09 2.27 -18.23
C TRP A 147 -5.90 1.42 -17.79
N GLU A 148 -4.67 1.79 -18.16
CA GLU A 148 -3.47 1.11 -17.68
C GLU A 148 -3.20 1.38 -16.20
N VAL A 149 -3.32 2.65 -15.77
CA VAL A 149 -3.22 3.02 -14.36
C VAL A 149 -4.26 2.29 -13.52
N MET A 150 -5.52 2.33 -13.96
CA MET A 150 -6.65 1.68 -13.31
C MET A 150 -6.40 0.17 -13.17
N ARG A 151 -6.05 -0.52 -14.27
CA ARG A 151 -5.73 -1.96 -14.27
C ARG A 151 -4.60 -2.34 -13.33
N LYS A 152 -3.56 -1.52 -13.25
CA LYS A 152 -2.40 -1.80 -12.40
C LYS A 152 -2.71 -1.56 -10.92
N ALA A 153 -3.59 -0.61 -10.62
CA ALA A 153 -3.99 -0.29 -9.25
C ALA A 153 -5.00 -1.27 -8.66
N ILE A 154 -5.98 -1.69 -9.46
CA ILE A 154 -7.01 -2.63 -9.04
C ILE A 154 -6.36 -3.96 -8.62
N GLY A 155 -6.71 -4.45 -7.43
CA GLY A 155 -6.16 -5.69 -6.86
C GLY A 155 -4.82 -5.54 -6.14
N LYS A 156 -4.23 -4.33 -6.11
CA LYS A 156 -3.13 -4.00 -5.18
C LYS A 156 -3.64 -3.54 -3.81
N GLY A 157 -4.89 -3.13 -3.73
CA GLY A 157 -5.60 -2.80 -2.50
C GLY A 157 -6.17 -4.03 -1.78
N GLY A 158 -5.52 -5.19 -1.84
CA GLY A 158 -5.87 -6.39 -1.06
C GLY A 158 -7.19 -7.09 -1.38
N ASP A 159 -8.08 -6.51 -2.18
CA ASP A 159 -9.31 -7.19 -2.61
C ASP A 159 -9.03 -8.26 -3.66
N LYS A 160 -9.60 -9.46 -3.43
CA LYS A 160 -9.54 -10.62 -4.35
C LYS A 160 -10.42 -10.43 -5.61
N GLY A 161 -10.92 -9.23 -5.91
CA GLY A 161 -12.01 -8.99 -6.87
C GLY A 161 -11.61 -8.64 -8.31
N GLY A 162 -10.33 -8.36 -8.60
CA GLY A 162 -9.93 -7.92 -9.93
C GLY A 162 -9.50 -9.04 -10.88
N THR A 163 -10.39 -9.96 -11.29
CA THR A 163 -10.12 -10.72 -12.52
C THR A 163 -10.41 -9.82 -13.71
N PHE A 164 -9.38 -9.23 -14.31
CA PHE A 164 -9.49 -8.71 -15.67
C PHE A 164 -9.58 -9.89 -16.62
N ASP A 165 -10.80 -10.42 -16.82
CA ASP A 165 -11.05 -11.26 -17.98
C ASP A 165 -10.89 -10.38 -19.23
N GLN A 166 -10.27 -10.91 -20.29
CA GLN A 166 -9.88 -10.15 -21.48
C GLN A 166 -11.07 -9.63 -22.32
N GLY A 167 -12.28 -9.63 -21.78
CA GLY A 167 -13.51 -9.30 -22.51
C GLY A 167 -14.54 -8.44 -21.76
N GLU A 168 -14.38 -8.15 -20.46
CA GLU A 168 -15.31 -7.29 -19.72
C GLU A 168 -14.69 -5.90 -19.47
N THR A 169 -15.34 -4.87 -20.01
CA THR A 169 -14.88 -3.48 -20.04
C THR A 169 -15.35 -2.64 -18.86
N SER A 170 -16.00 -3.23 -17.86
CA SER A 170 -16.30 -2.54 -16.60
C SER A 170 -15.26 -2.92 -15.55
N ALA A 171 -14.13 -2.21 -15.54
CA ALA A 171 -13.26 -2.26 -14.37
C ALA A 171 -14.06 -1.71 -13.18
N GLU A 172 -14.09 -2.43 -12.07
CA GLU A 172 -14.55 -1.85 -10.81
C GLU A 172 -13.69 -0.61 -10.49
N GLY A 173 -14.29 0.50 -10.08
CA GLY A 173 -13.56 1.75 -9.78
C GLY A 173 -12.38 1.58 -8.82
N VAL A 174 -11.40 2.50 -8.85
CA VAL A 174 -10.21 2.47 -7.99
C VAL A 174 -10.60 2.80 -6.55
N GLY A 175 -10.42 1.85 -5.63
CA GLY A 175 -10.77 2.01 -4.22
C GLY A 175 -9.79 2.88 -3.42
N ARG A 176 -10.16 3.20 -2.18
CA ARG A 176 -9.35 4.05 -1.26
C ARG A 176 -7.93 3.51 -1.05
N MET A 177 -7.79 2.19 -1.01
CA MET A 177 -6.51 1.50 -0.79
C MET A 177 -5.64 1.46 -2.06
N GLU A 178 -6.25 1.66 -3.22
CA GLU A 178 -5.62 1.50 -4.53
C GLU A 178 -5.15 2.84 -5.10
N VAL A 179 -5.74 3.95 -4.67
CA VAL A 179 -5.47 5.28 -5.23
C VAL A 179 -4.00 5.71 -5.09
N LEU A 180 -3.33 5.36 -3.99
CA LEU A 180 -1.90 5.67 -3.81
C LEU A 180 -1.04 4.91 -4.82
N TYR A 181 -1.42 3.66 -5.12
CA TYR A 181 -0.74 2.89 -6.14
C TYR A 181 -1.04 3.44 -7.54
N ALA A 182 -2.28 3.86 -7.81
CA ALA A 182 -2.64 4.53 -9.06
C ALA A 182 -1.77 5.77 -9.32
N ILE A 183 -1.60 6.64 -8.32
CA ILE A 183 -0.72 7.82 -8.38
C ILE A 183 0.74 7.40 -8.64
N THR A 184 1.21 6.34 -7.96
CA THR A 184 2.58 5.82 -8.15
C THR A 184 2.80 5.30 -9.58
N VAL A 185 1.83 4.56 -10.12
CA VAL A 185 1.89 4.04 -11.50
C VAL A 185 1.89 5.19 -12.50
N TRP A 186 1.07 6.21 -12.28
CA TRP A 186 1.02 7.39 -13.13
C TRP A 186 2.39 8.08 -13.24
N TYR A 187 3.01 8.43 -12.11
CA TYR A 187 4.33 9.08 -12.13
C TYR A 187 5.41 8.19 -12.75
N ALA A 188 5.35 6.87 -12.53
CA ALA A 188 6.28 5.94 -13.17
C ALA A 188 6.13 5.91 -14.70
N GLN A 189 4.91 6.09 -15.24
CA GLN A 189 4.67 6.20 -16.68
C GLN A 189 5.16 7.54 -17.24
N GLU A 190 4.90 8.65 -16.54
CA GLU A 190 5.36 9.97 -16.97
C GLU A 190 6.89 10.08 -17.01
N ASP A 191 7.58 9.52 -16.01
CA ASP A 191 9.05 9.47 -15.98
C ASP A 191 9.62 8.68 -17.17
N GLN A 192 8.99 7.56 -17.54
CA GLN A 192 9.40 6.75 -18.69
C GLN A 192 9.26 7.54 -19.99
N LYS A 193 8.14 8.25 -20.21
CA LYS A 193 7.93 9.08 -21.40
C LYS A 193 8.96 10.20 -21.52
N GLN A 194 9.26 10.90 -20.43
CA GLN A 194 10.29 11.95 -20.43
C GLN A 194 11.67 11.39 -20.77
N SER A 195 11.98 10.17 -20.29
CA SER A 195 13.24 9.51 -20.60
C SER A 195 13.35 9.12 -22.09
N GLU A 196 12.28 8.61 -22.70
CA GLU A 196 12.25 8.24 -24.13
C GLU A 196 12.37 9.45 -25.05
N VAL A 197 11.70 10.57 -24.71
CA VAL A 197 11.82 11.83 -25.45
C VAL A 197 13.25 12.38 -25.39
N THR A 198 13.90 12.31 -24.22
CA THR A 198 15.28 12.78 -24.04
C THR A 198 16.29 11.94 -24.83
N ILE A 199 16.11 10.62 -24.84
CA ILE A 199 16.97 9.71 -25.61
C ILE A 199 16.76 9.93 -27.12
N SER A 200 15.51 10.06 -27.56
CA SER A 200 15.16 10.31 -28.96
C SER A 200 15.72 11.65 -29.46
N SER A 201 15.61 12.73 -28.68
CA SER A 201 16.13 14.05 -29.06
C SER A 201 17.67 14.09 -29.07
N SER A 202 18.33 13.33 -28.20
CA SER A 202 19.79 13.24 -28.15
C SER A 202 20.38 12.48 -29.35
N CYS A 203 19.65 11.53 -29.94
CA CYS A 203 20.10 10.79 -31.11
C CYS A 203 19.98 11.59 -32.43
N CYS A 204 19.15 12.62 -32.49
CA CYS A 204 18.96 13.45 -33.70
C CYS A 204 19.93 14.64 -33.81
N SER A 205 20.82 14.86 -32.83
CA SER A 205 21.74 16.01 -32.80
C SER A 205 23.18 15.67 -33.21
N VAL A 206 23.46 14.43 -33.62
CA VAL A 206 24.75 13.99 -34.17
C VAL A 206 24.51 13.52 -35.61
N SER A 207 24.50 14.45 -36.56
CA SER A 207 24.52 14.18 -38.00
C SER A 207 25.20 15.34 -38.72
#